data_AF-A0A957HJR9-F1
#
_entry.id   AF-A0A957HJR9-F1
#
_cell.length_a   1.000
_cell.length_b   1.000
_cell.length_c   1.000
_cell.angle_alpha   90.00
_cell.angle_beta   90.00
_cell.angle_gamma   90.00
#
_symmetry.space_group_name_H-M   'P 1'
#
loop_
_entity.id
_entity.type
_entity.pdbx_description
1 polymer ?
#
loop_
_entity_poly.entity_id
_entity_poly.type
_entity_poly.pdbx_seq_one_letter_code
_entity_poly.pdbx_strand_id
1 'polypeptide(L)'
;MQLFNRSSEPTTAVSPENKKFGTFDGVFLPTLLTILGAVMYLRTGWVVGQAGLLSGLLIIIIANVITTCTGLSISSIATNIRVGAGGSFSIISQSLGLEVGGSVNLPFYLAQAISVAFYIFAFTEGWQSIFPSHPTILILLLAYGACFGIAFISVGLAARIRYPILFIIAFSLFSIALGASTRFGHPGAVYTPQIFGEFPGGNNFWSVFAVFFPAVTGVLAGVNLSGTLKNPRSSIPIGTMSAILLSFAVYLGLAYWTSLVATPAELQSNFTIMIDRAAFGWAIQVGILAATFSAALNSLVGAPRVLQAMAAHDVVPFSKVFAQETAAGEPRPAMYLTGAIGIGTIIFGYLGSGLNGIAPLMTMFFLVTYAILNGVVLLEQSLGLTSFRPLFRVPQMVPLIGLIGSVVAMYLINPIFSLTATVIVLVLYEFLSLRHLTAPWSDVRSGMFVSLAEWAAKRVLQMPSGQDRAWKPSLLVPVQSVAAVRYSYRFLEAITKPNGSLHIVGLYEAGQREHVEALSKYEQAFANDGIFARVALLEARRFGYTLQTAMEVSTSTF
;
A
#
# COMPACT_ATOMS: atom_id res chain seq x y z
N MET A 1 -16.13 -3.22 -44.06
CA MET A 1 -16.98 -3.39 -42.85
C MET A 1 -16.62 -4.72 -42.18
N GLN A 2 -15.36 -4.86 -41.76
CA GLN A 2 -14.82 -6.04 -41.06
C GLN A 2 -13.83 -5.52 -40.01
N LEU A 3 -14.40 -5.01 -38.92
CA LEU A 3 -13.68 -4.59 -37.72
C LEU A 3 -14.55 -5.09 -36.59
N PHE A 4 -14.20 -6.23 -36.00
CA PHE A 4 -14.51 -6.71 -34.65
C PHE A 4 -14.22 -8.22 -34.59
N ASN A 5 -12.97 -8.61 -34.83
CA ASN A 5 -12.49 -9.91 -34.38
C ASN A 5 -11.82 -9.68 -33.02
N ARG A 6 -12.63 -9.73 -31.95
CA ARG A 6 -12.09 -9.83 -30.59
C ARG A 6 -11.35 -11.16 -30.52
N SER A 7 -10.03 -11.11 -30.42
CA SER A 7 -9.21 -12.22 -29.98
C SER A 7 -9.85 -12.84 -28.73
N SER A 8 -10.27 -14.09 -28.87
CA SER A 8 -10.71 -14.93 -27.76
C SER A 8 -9.60 -14.99 -26.73
N GLU A 9 -9.76 -14.28 -25.62
CA GLU A 9 -9.04 -14.55 -24.39
C GLU A 9 -9.19 -16.05 -24.08
N PRO A 10 -8.13 -16.73 -23.63
CA PRO A 10 -8.27 -18.09 -23.16
C PRO A 10 -9.24 -18.04 -21.98
N THR A 11 -10.40 -18.68 -22.15
CA THR A 11 -11.38 -18.95 -21.10
C THR A 11 -10.65 -19.64 -19.96
N THR A 12 -10.23 -18.87 -18.96
CA THR A 12 -9.80 -19.41 -17.67
C THR A 12 -10.95 -20.25 -17.15
N ALA A 13 -10.70 -21.56 -17.05
CA ALA A 13 -11.62 -22.51 -16.46
C ALA A 13 -12.22 -21.90 -15.19
N VAL A 14 -13.56 -21.91 -15.11
CA VAL A 14 -14.31 -21.48 -13.95
C VAL A 14 -13.91 -22.40 -12.79
N SER A 15 -12.97 -21.94 -11.98
CA SER A 15 -12.62 -22.54 -10.70
C SER A 15 -13.89 -22.64 -9.86
N PRO A 16 -14.08 -23.72 -9.08
CA PRO A 16 -15.25 -23.85 -8.21
C PRO A 16 -15.39 -22.60 -7.35
N GLU A 17 -16.62 -22.14 -7.20
CA GLU A 17 -17.00 -20.86 -6.59
C GLU A 17 -16.45 -20.73 -5.16
N ASN A 18 -15.20 -20.28 -5.05
CA ASN A 18 -14.61 -19.92 -3.78
C ASN A 18 -15.44 -18.76 -3.23
N LYS A 19 -16.18 -19.01 -2.13
CA LYS A 19 -17.02 -18.00 -1.46
C LYS A 19 -16.18 -16.76 -1.18
N LYS A 20 -16.33 -15.72 -2.01
CA LYS A 20 -15.68 -14.43 -1.80
C LYS A 20 -16.20 -13.79 -0.52
N PHE A 21 -15.33 -13.14 0.22
CA PHE A 21 -15.68 -12.52 1.51
C PHE A 21 -16.51 -11.24 1.31
N GLY A 22 -17.42 -10.99 2.25
CA GLY A 22 -18.17 -9.74 2.36
C GLY A 22 -17.37 -8.64 3.06
N THR A 23 -18.00 -7.47 3.26
CA THR A 23 -17.40 -6.31 3.93
C THR A 23 -16.98 -6.61 5.38
N PHE A 24 -17.84 -7.31 6.12
CA PHE A 24 -17.59 -7.63 7.52
C PHE A 24 -16.42 -8.61 7.69
N ASP A 25 -16.51 -9.78 7.05
CA ASP A 25 -15.51 -10.86 7.14
C ASP A 25 -14.16 -10.52 6.51
N GLY A 26 -14.20 -9.81 5.37
CA GLY A 26 -13.05 -9.61 4.51
C GLY A 26 -12.26 -8.34 4.79
N VAL A 27 -12.90 -7.31 5.37
CA VAL A 27 -12.26 -6.00 5.59
C VAL A 27 -12.37 -5.54 7.04
N PHE A 28 -13.59 -5.40 7.57
CA PHE A 28 -13.80 -4.84 8.91
C PHE A 28 -13.13 -5.69 9.99
N LEU A 29 -13.47 -6.98 10.06
CA LEU A 29 -13.03 -7.87 11.13
C LEU A 29 -11.50 -8.09 11.12
N PRO A 30 -10.84 -8.33 9.97
CA PRO A 30 -9.38 -8.41 9.91
C PRO A 30 -8.69 -7.12 10.32
N THR A 31 -9.23 -5.97 9.90
CA THR A 31 -8.65 -4.66 10.21
C THR A 31 -8.80 -4.33 11.69
N LEU A 32 -10.00 -4.50 12.25
CA LEU A 32 -10.28 -4.25 13.67
C LEU A 32 -9.43 -5.14 14.58
N LEU A 33 -9.36 -6.45 14.31
CA LEU A 33 -8.61 -7.40 15.14
C LEU A 33 -7.09 -7.23 15.03
N THR A 34 -6.59 -6.62 13.95
CA THR A 34 -5.17 -6.28 13.83
C THR A 34 -4.85 -4.98 14.58
N ILE A 35 -5.78 -4.02 14.60
CA ILE A 35 -5.64 -2.77 15.36
C ILE A 35 -5.81 -3.01 16.87
N LEU A 36 -6.78 -3.84 17.27
CA LEU A 36 -7.01 -4.24 18.67
C LEU A 36 -6.06 -5.37 19.09
N GLY A 37 -4.76 -5.10 19.02
CA GLY A 37 -3.70 -6.07 19.30
C GLY A 37 -3.13 -6.00 20.72
N ALA A 38 -1.87 -6.46 20.88
CA ALA A 38 -1.15 -6.50 22.15
C ALA A 38 -1.02 -5.13 22.83
N VAL A 39 -0.80 -4.08 22.04
CA VAL A 39 -0.55 -2.72 22.51
C VAL A 39 -1.75 -2.19 23.30
N MET A 40 -2.98 -2.58 22.90
CA MET A 40 -4.21 -2.21 23.60
C MET A 40 -4.18 -2.59 25.08
N TYR A 41 -3.80 -3.83 25.38
CA TYR A 41 -3.79 -4.34 26.74
C TYR A 41 -2.53 -3.99 27.52
N LEU A 42 -1.36 -4.12 26.88
CA LEU A 42 -0.06 -4.09 27.58
C LEU A 42 0.60 -2.71 27.61
N ARG A 43 0.23 -1.81 26.70
CA ARG A 43 0.96 -0.55 26.51
C ARG A 43 0.10 0.70 26.66
N THR A 44 -1.21 0.63 26.44
CA THR A 44 -2.12 1.79 26.64
C THR A 44 -2.01 2.37 28.04
N GLY A 45 -1.99 1.51 29.08
CA GLY A 45 -1.82 1.96 30.47
C GLY A 45 -0.50 2.68 30.68
N TRP A 46 0.60 2.12 30.17
CA TRP A 46 1.92 2.74 30.26
C TRP A 46 2.00 4.09 29.54
N VAL A 47 1.37 4.22 28.36
CA VAL A 47 1.30 5.49 27.61
C VAL A 47 0.62 6.57 28.45
N VAL A 48 -0.51 6.26 29.09
CA VAL A 48 -1.21 7.19 29.99
C VAL A 48 -0.39 7.47 31.25
N GLY A 49 0.29 6.47 31.81
CA GLY A 49 1.16 6.64 32.97
C GLY A 49 2.35 7.55 32.72
N GLN A 50 2.96 7.50 31.53
CA GLN A 50 4.09 8.35 31.15
C GLN A 50 3.66 9.77 30.76
N ALA A 51 2.63 9.88 29.93
CA ALA A 51 2.25 11.13 29.25
C ALA A 51 1.13 11.90 29.98
N GLY A 52 0.45 11.28 30.95
CA GLY A 52 -0.79 11.78 31.53
C GLY A 52 -1.98 11.61 30.57
N LEU A 53 -3.18 11.93 31.04
CA LEU A 53 -4.42 11.75 30.28
C LEU A 53 -4.44 12.61 29.01
N LEU A 54 -4.20 13.92 29.12
CA LEU A 54 -4.34 14.82 27.96
C LEU A 54 -3.29 14.56 26.90
N SER A 55 -2.01 14.44 27.30
CA SER A 55 -0.94 14.14 26.34
C SER A 55 -1.04 12.71 25.79
N GLY A 56 -1.51 11.75 26.59
CA GLY A 56 -1.82 10.39 26.13
C GLY A 56 -2.94 10.38 25.08
N LEU A 57 -4.03 11.12 25.31
CA LEU A 57 -5.09 11.31 24.31
C LEU A 57 -4.56 11.99 23.06
N LEU A 58 -3.68 12.99 23.18
CA LEU A 58 -3.06 13.66 22.04
C LEU A 58 -2.21 12.68 21.20
N ILE A 59 -1.43 11.80 21.83
CA ILE A 59 -0.68 10.72 21.15
C ILE A 59 -1.63 9.83 20.35
N ILE A 60 -2.73 9.39 20.98
CA ILE A 60 -3.74 8.53 20.33
C ILE A 60 -4.40 9.26 19.15
N ILE A 61 -4.75 10.54 19.31
CA ILE A 61 -5.37 11.36 18.26
C ILE A 61 -4.42 11.55 17.09
N ILE A 62 -3.16 11.95 17.31
CA ILE A 62 -2.18 12.16 16.24
C ILE A 62 -1.96 10.86 15.46
N ALA A 63 -1.78 9.73 16.16
CA ALA A 63 -1.61 8.42 15.52
C ALA A 63 -2.84 8.06 14.67
N ASN A 64 -4.05 8.28 15.18
CA ASN A 64 -5.29 8.00 14.45
C ASN A 64 -5.57 8.97 13.30
N VAL A 65 -5.12 10.22 13.37
CA VAL A 65 -5.23 11.17 12.24
C VAL A 65 -4.42 10.64 11.05
N ILE A 66 -3.18 10.20 11.28
CA ILE A 66 -2.32 9.64 10.22
C ILE A 66 -2.99 8.43 9.55
N THR A 67 -3.52 7.51 10.35
CA THR A 67 -4.13 6.29 9.83
C THR A 67 -5.51 6.52 9.22
N THR A 68 -6.30 7.47 9.74
CA THR A 68 -7.58 7.91 9.15
C THR A 68 -7.34 8.57 7.80
N CYS A 69 -6.36 9.47 7.68
CA CYS A 69 -5.97 10.07 6.40
C CYS A 69 -5.57 8.99 5.40
N THR A 70 -4.76 8.02 5.83
CA THR A 70 -4.35 6.89 4.98
C THR A 70 -5.54 6.01 4.58
N GLY A 71 -6.45 5.71 5.51
CA GLY A 71 -7.67 4.95 5.24
C GLY A 71 -8.60 5.65 4.25
N LEU A 72 -8.75 6.97 4.36
CA LEU A 72 -9.50 7.81 3.42
C LEU A 72 -8.84 7.84 2.03
N SER A 73 -7.51 7.96 1.97
CA SER A 73 -6.74 7.88 0.72
C SER A 73 -6.91 6.54 0.02
N ILE A 74 -6.75 5.43 0.75
CA ILE A 74 -7.00 4.07 0.23
C ILE A 74 -8.44 3.93 -0.24
N SER A 75 -9.41 4.45 0.51
CA SER A 75 -10.82 4.43 0.15
C SER A 75 -11.09 5.16 -1.16
N SER A 76 -10.46 6.32 -1.36
CA SER A 76 -10.56 7.08 -2.60
C SER A 76 -10.02 6.28 -3.78
N ILE A 77 -8.79 5.74 -3.68
CA ILE A 77 -8.19 4.96 -4.76
C ILE A 77 -8.97 3.67 -5.03
N ALA A 78 -9.38 2.96 -3.97
CA ALA A 78 -10.12 1.71 -4.10
C ALA A 78 -11.45 1.89 -4.83
N THR A 79 -12.05 3.09 -4.82
CA THR A 79 -13.23 3.41 -5.63
C THR A 79 -12.93 3.84 -7.06
N ASN A 80 -11.69 4.24 -7.36
CA ASN A 80 -11.24 4.64 -8.68
C ASN A 80 -10.81 3.41 -9.52
N ILE A 81 -9.85 2.64 -9.01
CA ILE A 81 -9.23 1.52 -9.74
C ILE A 81 -9.82 0.17 -9.35
N ARG A 82 -9.43 -0.91 -10.04
CA ARG A 82 -9.74 -2.29 -9.64
C ARG A 82 -8.60 -2.80 -8.79
N VAL A 83 -8.80 -2.81 -7.47
CA VAL A 83 -7.81 -3.33 -6.52
C VAL A 83 -7.68 -4.85 -6.71
N GLY A 84 -6.55 -5.29 -7.23
CA GLY A 84 -6.21 -6.70 -7.44
C GLY A 84 -5.73 -7.38 -6.16
N ALA A 85 -5.17 -8.60 -6.28
CA ALA A 85 -4.52 -9.28 -5.17
C ALA A 85 -3.31 -8.47 -4.64
N GLY A 86 -2.98 -8.62 -3.36
CA GLY A 86 -1.86 -7.93 -2.73
C GLY A 86 -2.14 -6.50 -2.23
N GLY A 87 -3.38 -6.02 -2.31
CA GLY A 87 -3.84 -4.80 -1.63
C GLY A 87 -3.03 -3.55 -1.97
N SER A 88 -2.17 -3.12 -1.04
CA SER A 88 -1.30 -1.94 -1.20
C SER A 88 -0.39 -2.04 -2.41
N PHE A 89 0.11 -3.23 -2.75
CA PHE A 89 0.95 -3.41 -3.94
C PHE A 89 0.18 -3.08 -5.21
N SER A 90 -1.01 -3.66 -5.40
CA SER A 90 -1.85 -3.40 -6.56
C SER A 90 -2.25 -1.92 -6.68
N ILE A 91 -2.42 -1.23 -5.55
CA ILE A 91 -2.77 0.19 -5.55
C ILE A 91 -1.58 1.03 -6.00
N ILE A 92 -0.42 0.84 -5.38
CA ILE A 92 0.77 1.65 -5.68
C ILE A 92 1.29 1.33 -7.09
N SER A 93 1.26 0.07 -7.52
CA SER A 93 1.79 -0.33 -8.82
C SER A 93 0.93 0.14 -10.00
N GLN A 94 -0.40 0.16 -9.86
CA GLN A 94 -1.30 0.69 -10.90
C GLN A 94 -1.21 2.20 -11.05
N SER A 95 -0.86 2.90 -9.97
CA SER A 95 -0.67 4.35 -10.02
C SER A 95 0.75 4.74 -10.40
N LEU A 96 1.77 4.34 -9.66
CA LEU A 96 3.16 4.84 -9.84
C LEU A 96 4.07 3.92 -10.65
N GLY A 97 3.59 2.74 -11.05
CA GLY A 97 4.35 1.72 -11.76
C GLY A 97 4.91 0.63 -10.86
N LEU A 98 5.28 -0.48 -11.51
CA LEU A 98 5.73 -1.71 -10.84
C LEU A 98 7.00 -1.50 -10.00
N GLU A 99 7.90 -0.59 -10.41
CA GLU A 99 9.15 -0.30 -9.71
C GLU A 99 8.90 0.36 -8.35
N VAL A 100 8.01 1.36 -8.32
CA VAL A 100 7.61 2.03 -7.07
C VAL A 100 6.78 1.09 -6.21
N GLY A 101 5.85 0.35 -6.84
CA GLY A 101 5.08 -0.68 -6.16
C GLY A 101 5.96 -1.70 -5.45
N GLY A 102 6.96 -2.25 -6.14
CA GLY A 102 7.87 -3.26 -5.62
C GLY A 102 8.83 -2.74 -4.55
N SER A 103 9.46 -1.59 -4.77
CA SER A 103 10.43 -1.01 -3.83
C SER A 103 9.84 -0.68 -2.46
N VAL A 104 8.54 -0.34 -2.41
CA VAL A 104 7.82 -0.07 -1.16
C VAL A 104 7.23 -1.34 -0.56
N ASN A 105 6.65 -2.23 -1.37
CA ASN A 105 5.94 -3.40 -0.85
C ASN A 105 6.86 -4.56 -0.48
N LEU A 106 8.09 -4.62 -1.00
CA LEU A 106 9.05 -5.65 -0.60
C LEU A 106 9.49 -5.47 0.88
N PRO A 107 9.91 -4.26 1.34
CA PRO A 107 10.13 -4.01 2.77
C PRO A 107 8.87 -4.16 3.61
N PHE A 108 7.71 -3.74 3.11
CA PHE A 108 6.42 -3.93 3.79
C PHE A 108 6.08 -5.41 4.00
N TYR A 109 6.34 -6.26 2.99
CA TYR A 109 6.20 -7.70 3.10
C TYR A 109 7.11 -8.26 4.21
N LEU A 110 8.38 -7.85 4.24
CA LEU A 110 9.32 -8.26 5.28
C LEU A 110 8.85 -7.81 6.67
N ALA A 111 8.37 -6.57 6.81
CA ALA A 111 7.79 -6.09 8.06
C ALA A 111 6.61 -6.94 8.52
N GLN A 112 5.70 -7.32 7.62
CA GLN A 112 4.58 -8.19 7.99
C GLN A 112 5.04 -9.60 8.39
N ALA A 113 6.01 -10.19 7.68
CA ALA A 113 6.54 -11.51 8.00
C ALA A 113 7.23 -11.54 9.37
N ILE A 114 8.03 -10.51 9.67
CA ILE A 114 8.69 -10.32 10.97
C ILE A 114 7.68 -10.02 12.08
N SER A 115 6.61 -9.28 11.77
CA SER A 115 5.55 -8.94 12.74
C SER A 115 4.88 -10.18 13.32
N VAL A 116 4.84 -11.30 12.57
CA VAL A 116 4.34 -12.58 13.10
C VAL A 116 5.12 -12.98 14.35
N ALA A 117 6.45 -12.93 14.31
CA ALA A 117 7.27 -13.26 15.47
C ALA A 117 6.98 -12.29 16.62
N PHE A 118 6.90 -10.99 16.34
CA PHE A 118 6.56 -9.96 17.35
C PHE A 118 5.26 -10.28 18.10
N TYR A 119 4.21 -10.65 17.38
CA TYR A 119 2.94 -11.03 18.00
C TYR A 119 3.01 -12.35 18.78
N ILE A 120 3.81 -13.32 18.34
CA ILE A 120 4.03 -14.59 19.05
C ILE A 120 4.84 -14.39 20.34
N PHE A 121 5.80 -13.47 20.37
CA PHE A 121 6.48 -13.08 21.60
C PHE A 121 5.51 -12.38 22.57
N ALA A 122 4.66 -11.46 22.08
CA ALA A 122 3.63 -10.83 22.91
C ALA A 122 2.60 -11.86 23.45
N PHE A 123 2.25 -12.86 22.65
CA PHE A 123 1.43 -14.00 23.10
C PHE A 123 2.13 -14.76 24.22
N THR A 124 3.44 -14.99 24.09
CA THR A 124 4.23 -15.73 25.08
C THR A 124 4.36 -14.96 26.39
N GLU A 125 4.56 -13.63 26.34
CA GLU A 125 4.54 -12.75 27.52
C GLU A 125 3.18 -12.84 28.23
N GLY A 126 2.08 -12.78 27.47
CA GLY A 126 0.73 -12.99 27.98
C GLY A 126 0.55 -14.38 28.62
N TRP A 127 1.08 -15.43 27.99
CA TRP A 127 0.97 -16.81 28.49
C TRP A 127 1.74 -17.00 29.78
N GLN A 128 2.96 -16.47 29.86
CA GLN A 128 3.82 -16.58 31.03
C GLN A 128 3.28 -15.82 32.24
N SER A 129 2.46 -14.78 32.02
CA SER A 129 1.74 -14.13 33.11
C SER A 129 0.76 -15.07 33.84
N ILE A 130 0.26 -16.10 33.14
CA ILE A 130 -0.67 -17.12 33.67
C ILE A 130 0.10 -18.35 34.14
N PHE A 131 1.07 -18.81 33.35
CA PHE A 131 1.85 -20.02 33.60
C PHE A 131 3.36 -19.75 33.59
N PRO A 132 3.93 -19.18 34.67
CA PRO A 132 5.34 -18.78 34.72
C PRO A 132 6.34 -19.93 34.62
N SER A 133 5.92 -21.16 34.99
CA SER A 133 6.78 -22.35 34.99
C SER A 133 6.97 -22.97 33.60
N HIS A 134 6.21 -22.54 32.59
CA HIS A 134 6.28 -23.13 31.25
C HIS A 134 7.48 -22.58 30.46
N PRO A 135 8.26 -23.44 29.78
CA PRO A 135 9.45 -23.01 29.06
C PRO A 135 9.11 -22.11 27.87
N THR A 136 9.71 -20.91 27.83
CA THR A 136 9.45 -19.86 26.81
C THR A 136 9.55 -20.37 25.39
N ILE A 137 10.62 -21.13 25.08
CA ILE A 137 10.90 -21.61 23.72
C ILE A 137 9.82 -22.57 23.21
N LEU A 138 9.28 -23.41 24.09
CA LEU A 138 8.24 -24.38 23.73
C LEU A 138 6.93 -23.64 23.40
N ILE A 139 6.58 -22.61 24.18
CA ILE A 139 5.40 -21.79 23.92
C ILE A 139 5.55 -21.05 22.58
N LEU A 140 6.70 -20.43 22.32
CA LEU A 140 6.98 -19.75 21.05
C LEU A 140 6.79 -20.68 19.85
N LEU A 141 7.39 -21.87 19.89
CA LEU A 141 7.31 -22.85 18.80
C LEU A 141 5.91 -23.44 18.64
N LEU A 142 5.21 -23.75 19.73
CA LEU A 142 3.84 -24.26 19.67
C LEU A 142 2.86 -23.20 19.17
N ALA A 143 2.91 -21.98 19.70
CA ALA A 143 2.04 -20.89 19.27
C ALA A 143 2.26 -20.55 17.79
N TYR A 144 3.53 -20.44 17.38
CA TYR A 144 3.88 -20.21 15.98
C TYR A 144 3.41 -21.37 15.08
N GLY A 145 3.71 -22.61 15.47
CA GLY A 145 3.31 -23.80 14.73
C GLY A 145 1.80 -23.94 14.59
N ALA A 146 1.03 -23.60 15.64
CA ALA A 146 -0.42 -23.56 15.60
C ALA A 146 -0.94 -22.47 14.64
N CYS A 147 -0.42 -21.24 14.74
CA CYS A 147 -0.79 -20.16 13.82
C CYS A 147 -0.46 -20.51 12.37
N PHE A 148 0.75 -21.02 12.11
CA PHE A 148 1.19 -21.42 10.78
C PHE A 148 0.37 -22.58 10.23
N GLY A 149 0.11 -23.62 11.04
CA GLY A 149 -0.73 -24.75 10.65
C GLY A 149 -2.15 -24.32 10.29
N ILE A 150 -2.77 -23.46 11.09
CA ILE A 150 -4.11 -22.90 10.81
C ILE A 150 -4.11 -22.09 9.52
N ALA A 151 -3.11 -21.21 9.34
CA ALA A 151 -2.97 -20.42 8.12
C ALA A 151 -2.79 -21.34 6.89
N PHE A 152 -1.98 -22.39 7.02
CA PHE A 152 -1.60 -23.30 5.93
C PHE A 152 -2.73 -24.25 5.50
N ILE A 153 -3.59 -24.68 6.42
CA ILE A 153 -4.69 -25.60 6.11
C ILE A 153 -5.81 -24.89 5.35
N SER A 154 -6.26 -23.72 5.82
CA SER A 154 -7.32 -22.99 5.14
C SER A 154 -7.44 -21.54 5.61
N VAL A 155 -7.44 -20.61 4.64
CA VAL A 155 -7.82 -19.21 4.90
C VAL A 155 -9.26 -19.10 5.44
N GLY A 156 -10.16 -20.02 5.04
CA GLY A 156 -11.54 -20.05 5.52
C GLY A 156 -11.64 -20.42 7.00
N LEU A 157 -10.78 -21.31 7.49
CA LEU A 157 -10.68 -21.64 8.93
C LEU A 157 -10.20 -20.41 9.72
N ALA A 158 -9.14 -19.75 9.23
CA ALA A 158 -8.62 -18.53 9.84
C ALA A 158 -9.70 -17.43 9.93
N ALA A 159 -10.53 -17.27 8.90
CA ALA A 159 -11.65 -16.33 8.92
C ALA A 159 -12.72 -16.69 9.97
N ARG A 160 -13.04 -17.98 10.14
CA ARG A 160 -14.02 -18.43 11.15
C ARG A 160 -13.52 -18.23 12.59
N ILE A 161 -12.23 -18.41 12.84
CA ILE A 161 -11.60 -18.20 14.15
C ILE A 161 -11.69 -16.74 14.63
N ARG A 162 -11.86 -15.78 13.71
CA ARG A 162 -11.99 -14.36 14.09
C ARG A 162 -13.26 -14.04 14.89
N TYR A 163 -14.35 -14.78 14.68
CA TYR A 163 -15.61 -14.58 15.39
C TYR A 163 -15.50 -14.84 16.91
N PRO A 164 -15.02 -16.01 17.37
CA PRO A 164 -14.83 -16.25 18.80
C PRO A 164 -13.80 -15.29 19.39
N ILE A 165 -12.75 -14.91 18.65
CA ILE A 165 -11.77 -13.91 19.11
C ILE A 165 -12.44 -12.55 19.34
N LEU A 166 -13.28 -12.09 18.41
CA LEU A 166 -14.02 -10.83 18.59
C LEU A 166 -14.91 -10.90 19.82
N PHE A 167 -15.60 -12.02 20.06
CA PHE A 167 -16.42 -12.21 21.25
C PHE A 167 -15.59 -12.11 22.54
N ILE A 168 -14.42 -12.76 22.58
CA ILE A 168 -13.49 -12.68 23.71
C ILE A 168 -13.02 -11.24 23.96
N ILE A 169 -12.65 -10.50 22.91
CA ILE A 169 -12.22 -9.10 23.03
C ILE A 169 -13.39 -8.20 23.45
N ALA A 170 -14.59 -8.42 22.94
CA ALA A 170 -15.76 -7.66 23.38
C ALA A 170 -16.07 -7.93 24.86
N PHE A 171 -15.95 -9.18 25.30
CA PHE A 171 -16.15 -9.58 26.70
C PHE A 171 -15.06 -9.02 27.62
N SER A 172 -13.80 -8.97 27.17
CA SER A 172 -12.71 -8.35 27.94
C SER A 172 -12.92 -6.84 28.09
N LEU A 173 -13.33 -6.14 27.04
CA LEU A 173 -13.67 -4.70 27.11
C LEU A 173 -14.87 -4.45 28.03
N PHE A 174 -15.87 -5.32 28.00
CA PHE A 174 -16.99 -5.28 28.93
C PHE A 174 -16.55 -5.48 30.39
N SER A 175 -15.63 -6.42 30.64
CA SER A 175 -15.01 -6.65 31.95
C SER A 175 -14.25 -5.42 32.47
N ILE A 176 -13.50 -4.74 31.60
CA ILE A 176 -12.80 -3.48 31.91
C ILE A 176 -13.82 -2.41 32.32
N ALA A 177 -14.88 -2.22 31.53
CA ALA A 177 -15.91 -1.23 31.81
C ALA A 177 -16.58 -1.46 33.18
N LEU A 178 -16.87 -2.71 33.53
CA LEU A 178 -17.42 -3.07 34.84
C LEU A 178 -16.42 -2.87 36.00
N GLY A 179 -15.12 -3.05 35.74
CA GLY A 179 -14.04 -2.82 36.71
C GLY A 179 -13.92 -1.38 37.20
N ALA A 180 -14.56 -0.42 36.52
CA ALA A 180 -14.68 0.95 37.02
C ALA A 180 -15.53 1.04 38.32
N SER A 181 -16.39 0.04 38.59
CA SER A 181 -17.24 -0.01 39.77
C SER A 181 -16.52 -0.65 40.96
N THR A 182 -16.77 -0.11 42.16
CA THR A 182 -16.27 -0.67 43.43
C THR A 182 -16.86 -2.03 43.82
N ARG A 183 -17.89 -2.50 43.08
CA ARG A 183 -18.62 -3.74 43.36
C ARG A 183 -17.80 -5.02 43.20
N PHE A 184 -16.63 -4.95 42.57
CA PHE A 184 -15.78 -6.10 42.27
C PHE A 184 -14.53 -6.20 43.15
N GLY A 185 -14.52 -5.55 44.33
CA GLY A 185 -13.44 -5.72 45.32
C GLY A 185 -12.16 -4.92 45.06
N HIS A 186 -12.20 -4.02 44.08
CA HIS A 186 -11.11 -3.07 43.78
C HIS A 186 -11.57 -1.63 44.04
N PRO A 187 -10.63 -0.67 44.20
CA PRO A 187 -10.96 0.72 44.48
C PRO A 187 -11.93 1.34 43.46
N GLY A 188 -11.97 0.82 42.22
CA GLY A 188 -12.76 1.38 41.14
C GLY A 188 -12.18 2.69 40.60
N ALA A 189 -12.98 3.46 39.88
CA ALA A 189 -12.61 4.75 39.30
C ALA A 189 -12.56 5.89 40.35
N VAL A 190 -11.60 5.81 41.27
CA VAL A 190 -11.47 6.72 42.43
C VAL A 190 -10.31 7.71 42.29
N TYR A 191 -9.37 7.44 41.38
CA TYR A 191 -8.21 8.30 41.19
C TYR A 191 -8.54 9.51 40.32
N THR A 192 -7.97 10.65 40.67
CA THR A 192 -8.03 11.87 39.85
C THR A 192 -7.00 11.76 38.72
N PRO A 193 -7.40 11.90 37.44
CA PRO A 193 -6.48 11.80 36.33
C PRO A 193 -5.38 12.87 36.38
N GLN A 194 -4.13 12.44 36.24
CA GLN A 194 -3.04 13.37 35.96
C GLN A 194 -3.21 13.90 34.53
N ILE A 195 -3.43 15.21 34.38
CA ILE A 195 -3.70 15.82 33.06
C ILE A 195 -2.45 15.80 32.17
N PHE A 196 -1.31 16.22 32.71
CA PHE A 196 -0.01 16.24 32.02
C PHE A 196 0.99 15.34 32.76
N GLY A 197 1.59 14.41 32.04
CA GLY A 197 2.64 13.53 32.56
C GLY A 197 4.02 14.16 32.55
N GLU A 198 4.92 13.57 33.33
CA GLU A 198 6.29 14.06 33.55
C GLU A 198 7.35 13.32 32.72
N PHE A 199 6.95 12.30 31.94
CA PHE A 199 7.84 11.45 31.13
C PHE A 199 9.10 10.95 31.87
N PRO A 200 8.96 10.28 33.03
CA PRO A 200 10.10 9.81 33.80
C PRO A 200 10.96 8.79 33.04
N GLY A 201 12.24 8.69 33.43
CA GLY A 201 13.20 7.73 32.85
C GLY A 201 13.82 8.15 31.51
N GLY A 202 13.84 9.46 31.21
CA GLY A 202 14.42 9.99 29.96
C GLY A 202 13.53 9.78 28.73
N ASN A 203 12.27 9.39 28.94
CA ASN A 203 11.28 9.34 27.87
C ASN A 203 10.87 10.76 27.45
N ASN A 204 10.31 10.86 26.24
CA ASN A 204 9.71 12.10 25.76
C ASN A 204 8.40 11.78 25.05
N PHE A 205 7.67 12.82 24.64
CA PHE A 205 6.40 12.67 23.92
C PHE A 205 6.51 11.72 22.71
N TRP A 206 7.60 11.84 21.94
CA TRP A 206 7.81 11.07 20.71
C TRP A 206 8.24 9.63 20.96
N SER A 207 8.96 9.35 22.06
CA SER A 207 9.32 7.98 22.44
C SER A 207 8.09 7.21 22.91
N VAL A 208 7.18 7.85 23.66
CA VAL A 208 5.90 7.24 24.04
C VAL A 208 5.00 7.07 22.82
N PHE A 209 4.96 8.05 21.91
CA PHE A 209 4.27 7.94 20.62
C PHE A 209 4.79 6.74 19.80
N ALA A 210 6.11 6.52 19.76
CA ALA A 210 6.72 5.40 19.05
C ALA A 210 6.25 4.03 19.57
N VAL A 211 6.08 3.88 20.88
CA VAL A 211 5.58 2.65 21.49
C VAL A 211 4.09 2.44 21.20
N PHE A 212 3.32 3.52 21.11
CA PHE A 212 1.89 3.46 20.81
C PHE A 212 1.60 3.22 19.32
N PHE A 213 2.38 3.81 18.40
CA PHE A 213 2.05 3.84 16.97
C PHE A 213 1.78 2.46 16.33
N PRO A 214 2.49 1.36 16.67
CA PRO A 214 2.14 0.02 16.18
C PRO A 214 0.71 -0.42 16.47
N ALA A 215 0.02 0.18 17.46
CA ALA A 215 -1.40 -0.06 17.72
C ALA A 215 -2.29 0.27 16.52
N VAL A 216 -1.91 1.27 15.71
CA VAL A 216 -2.77 1.78 14.63
C VAL A 216 -2.34 1.29 13.23
N THR A 217 -1.25 0.53 13.11
CA THR A 217 -0.70 0.09 11.80
C THR A 217 -1.48 -1.05 11.12
N GLY A 218 -2.59 -1.50 11.71
CA GLY A 218 -3.40 -2.61 11.19
C GLY A 218 -4.31 -2.26 9.99
N VAL A 219 -4.32 -1.00 9.53
CA VAL A 219 -5.29 -0.49 8.52
C VAL A 219 -5.26 -1.26 7.19
N LEU A 220 -4.09 -1.80 6.80
CA LEU A 220 -3.95 -2.52 5.53
C LEU A 220 -4.37 -4.00 5.60
N ALA A 221 -4.68 -4.54 6.78
CA ALA A 221 -4.99 -5.97 6.93
C ALA A 221 -6.20 -6.39 6.07
N GLY A 222 -7.28 -5.59 6.06
CA GLY A 222 -8.45 -5.83 5.20
C GLY A 222 -8.17 -5.57 3.71
N VAL A 223 -7.31 -4.60 3.41
CA VAL A 223 -6.96 -4.22 2.03
C VAL A 223 -6.12 -5.30 1.35
N ASN A 224 -5.22 -5.96 2.08
CA ASN A 224 -4.39 -7.05 1.56
C ASN A 224 -5.20 -8.28 1.13
N LEU A 225 -6.46 -8.38 1.55
CA LEU A 225 -7.40 -9.44 1.17
C LEU A 225 -8.32 -9.04 0.00
N SER A 226 -8.09 -7.88 -0.65
CA SER A 226 -8.88 -7.30 -1.74
C SER A 226 -9.22 -8.28 -2.86
N GLY A 227 -8.27 -9.11 -3.29
CA GLY A 227 -8.47 -10.12 -4.35
C GLY A 227 -9.51 -11.20 -4.02
N THR A 228 -9.83 -11.38 -2.73
CA THR A 228 -10.81 -12.37 -2.26
C THR A 228 -12.15 -11.76 -1.83
N LEU A 229 -12.36 -10.45 -2.03
CA LEU A 229 -13.61 -9.76 -1.71
C LEU A 229 -14.62 -9.87 -2.85
N LYS A 230 -15.91 -9.93 -2.50
CA LYS A 230 -16.99 -9.90 -3.50
C LYS A 230 -17.02 -8.55 -4.24
N ASN A 231 -16.96 -7.44 -3.50
CA ASN A 231 -17.04 -6.07 -4.02
C ASN A 231 -16.00 -5.14 -3.35
N PRO A 232 -14.71 -5.18 -3.75
CA PRO A 232 -13.65 -4.38 -3.12
C PRO A 232 -13.94 -2.88 -3.06
N ARG A 233 -14.54 -2.31 -4.12
CA ARG A 233 -14.83 -0.86 -4.24
C ARG A 233 -15.74 -0.31 -3.14
N SER A 234 -16.66 -1.13 -2.62
CA SER A 234 -17.58 -0.74 -1.55
C SER A 234 -17.12 -1.28 -0.19
N SER A 235 -16.61 -2.50 -0.16
CA SER A 235 -16.18 -3.17 1.07
C SER A 235 -14.95 -2.51 1.71
N ILE A 236 -13.97 -2.06 0.91
CA ILE A 236 -12.75 -1.44 1.46
C ILE A 236 -13.06 -0.14 2.21
N PRO A 237 -13.76 0.85 1.62
CA PRO A 237 -14.07 2.09 2.33
C PRO A 237 -14.87 1.87 3.61
N ILE A 238 -15.96 1.12 3.52
CA ILE A 238 -16.88 0.93 4.66
C ILE A 238 -16.18 0.13 5.77
N GLY A 239 -15.52 -0.97 5.43
CA GLY A 239 -14.88 -1.85 6.40
C GLY A 239 -13.67 -1.21 7.07
N THR A 240 -12.82 -0.51 6.31
CA THR A 240 -11.60 0.11 6.85
C THR A 240 -11.93 1.29 7.75
N MET A 241 -12.81 2.20 7.30
CA MET A 241 -13.18 3.39 8.08
C MET A 241 -13.95 3.04 9.35
N SER A 242 -14.90 2.09 9.29
CA SER A 242 -15.61 1.65 10.49
C SER A 242 -14.69 0.97 11.51
N ALA A 243 -13.70 0.20 11.07
CA ALA A 243 -12.71 -0.41 11.96
C ALA A 243 -11.81 0.64 12.64
N ILE A 244 -11.32 1.64 11.89
CA ILE A 244 -10.53 2.75 12.44
C ILE A 244 -11.35 3.54 13.46
N LEU A 245 -12.59 3.93 13.13
CA LEU A 245 -13.44 4.72 14.03
C LEU A 245 -13.78 3.96 15.32
N LEU A 246 -14.14 2.67 15.21
CA LEU A 246 -14.46 1.85 16.37
C LEU A 246 -13.24 1.66 17.28
N SER A 247 -12.09 1.30 16.70
CA SER A 247 -10.86 1.13 17.47
C SER A 247 -10.39 2.43 18.12
N PHE A 248 -10.50 3.56 17.43
CA PHE A 248 -10.20 4.87 17.99
C PHE A 248 -11.06 5.16 19.24
N ALA A 249 -12.38 4.93 19.16
CA ALA A 249 -13.26 5.10 20.30
C ALA A 249 -12.89 4.19 21.48
N VAL A 250 -12.51 2.93 21.20
CA VAL A 250 -12.01 1.99 22.22
C VAL A 250 -10.74 2.51 22.88
N TYR A 251 -9.75 2.99 22.11
CA TYR A 251 -8.50 3.52 22.67
C TYR A 251 -8.72 4.77 23.52
N LEU A 252 -9.60 5.71 23.11
CA LEU A 252 -9.96 6.86 23.93
C LEU A 252 -10.61 6.44 25.25
N GLY A 253 -11.55 5.50 25.18
CA GLY A 253 -12.23 4.95 26.36
C GLY A 253 -11.28 4.26 27.33
N LEU A 254 -10.35 3.45 26.82
CA LEU A 254 -9.33 2.78 27.63
C LEU A 254 -8.33 3.76 28.25
N ALA A 255 -7.90 4.78 27.51
CA ALA A 255 -7.00 5.81 28.03
C ALA A 255 -7.66 6.59 29.18
N TYR A 256 -8.94 6.96 29.01
CA TYR A 256 -9.71 7.59 30.07
C TYR A 256 -9.90 6.66 31.26
N TRP A 257 -10.29 5.41 31.04
CA TRP A 257 -10.51 4.43 32.10
C TRP A 257 -9.25 4.15 32.92
N THR A 258 -8.10 3.91 32.27
CA THR A 258 -6.84 3.64 32.96
C THR A 258 -6.39 4.81 33.84
N SER A 259 -6.67 6.05 33.42
CA SER A 259 -6.36 7.24 34.22
C SER A 259 -7.18 7.39 35.51
N LEU A 260 -8.33 6.70 35.61
CA LEU A 260 -9.22 6.75 36.78
C LEU A 260 -8.99 5.62 37.78
N VAL A 261 -8.36 4.53 37.34
CA VAL A 261 -8.35 3.26 38.08
C VAL A 261 -6.97 2.91 38.67
N ALA A 262 -5.91 3.57 38.22
CA ALA A 262 -4.56 3.38 38.75
C ALA A 262 -3.79 4.70 38.82
N THR A 263 -2.79 4.76 39.70
CA THR A 263 -1.89 5.91 39.79
C THR A 263 -0.88 5.92 38.63
N PRO A 264 -0.31 7.08 38.25
CA PRO A 264 0.71 7.16 37.20
C PRO A 264 1.91 6.24 37.46
N ALA A 265 2.36 6.12 38.71
CA ALA A 265 3.45 5.22 39.08
C ALA A 265 3.10 3.74 38.85
N GLU A 266 1.89 3.32 39.25
CA GLU A 266 1.40 1.95 38.99
C GLU A 266 1.32 1.65 37.49
N LEU A 267 0.77 2.59 36.70
CA LEU A 267 0.64 2.48 35.25
C LEU A 267 2.00 2.36 34.54
N GLN A 268 3.06 2.95 35.10
CA GLN A 268 4.41 2.87 34.56
C GLN A 268 5.12 1.55 34.89
N SER A 269 4.92 1.02 36.10
CA SER A 269 5.60 -0.20 36.55
C SER A 269 4.90 -1.50 36.16
N ASN A 270 3.56 -1.47 36.02
CA ASN A 270 2.75 -2.67 35.81
C ASN A 270 2.04 -2.63 34.45
N PHE A 271 2.62 -3.29 33.45
CA PHE A 271 2.04 -3.41 32.11
C PHE A 271 0.76 -4.25 32.08
N THR A 272 0.52 -5.05 33.11
CA THR A 272 -0.66 -5.92 33.24
C THR A 272 -1.76 -5.33 34.12
N ILE A 273 -1.68 -4.03 34.46
CA ILE A 273 -2.62 -3.35 35.36
C ILE A 273 -4.09 -3.51 34.97
N MET A 274 -4.39 -3.64 33.68
CA MET A 274 -5.77 -3.89 33.23
C MET A 274 -6.32 -5.22 33.75
N ILE A 275 -5.48 -6.26 33.87
CA ILE A 275 -5.86 -7.57 34.44
C ILE A 275 -6.25 -7.40 35.91
N ASP A 276 -5.44 -6.66 36.67
CA ASP A 276 -5.60 -6.49 38.13
C ASP A 276 -6.80 -5.62 38.51
N ARG A 277 -7.25 -4.76 37.59
CA ARG A 277 -8.26 -3.74 37.85
C ARG A 277 -9.62 -3.99 37.20
N ALA A 278 -9.74 -5.05 36.39
CA ALA A 278 -10.99 -5.39 35.73
C ALA A 278 -11.90 -6.27 36.59
N ALA A 279 -13.20 -6.30 36.27
CA ALA A 279 -14.16 -7.13 37.01
C ALA A 279 -13.84 -8.64 36.89
N PHE A 280 -13.38 -9.05 35.71
CA PHE A 280 -12.94 -10.41 35.41
C PHE A 280 -11.54 -10.36 34.79
N GLY A 281 -10.49 -10.41 35.61
CA GLY A 281 -9.09 -10.37 35.14
C GLY A 281 -8.74 -11.49 34.16
N TRP A 282 -9.30 -12.70 34.37
CA TRP A 282 -9.13 -13.83 33.45
C TRP A 282 -9.63 -13.54 32.03
N ALA A 283 -10.67 -12.69 31.88
CA ALA A 283 -11.20 -12.32 30.57
C ALA A 283 -10.18 -11.50 29.78
N ILE A 284 -9.40 -10.66 30.46
CA ILE A 284 -8.33 -9.86 29.84
C ILE A 284 -7.15 -10.74 29.48
N GLN A 285 -6.77 -11.67 30.36
CA GLN A 285 -5.72 -12.65 30.06
C GLN A 285 -6.03 -13.43 28.78
N VAL A 286 -7.24 -14.01 28.67
CA VAL A 286 -7.68 -14.71 27.45
C VAL A 286 -7.79 -13.74 26.26
N GLY A 287 -8.20 -12.49 26.50
CA GLY A 287 -8.23 -11.42 25.50
C GLY A 287 -6.86 -11.07 24.90
N ILE A 288 -5.82 -10.98 25.73
CA ILE A 288 -4.44 -10.74 25.31
C ILE A 288 -3.96 -11.88 24.41
N LEU A 289 -4.17 -13.13 24.85
CA LEU A 289 -3.80 -14.32 24.09
C LEU A 289 -4.56 -14.39 22.75
N ALA A 290 -5.87 -14.13 22.77
CA ALA A 290 -6.69 -14.17 21.57
C ALA A 290 -6.31 -13.07 20.56
N ALA A 291 -6.07 -11.84 21.04
CA ALA A 291 -5.70 -10.70 20.19
C ALA A 291 -4.32 -10.87 19.54
N THR A 292 -3.31 -11.28 20.32
CA THR A 292 -1.95 -11.54 19.80
C THR A 292 -1.92 -12.70 18.83
N PHE A 293 -2.63 -13.79 19.12
CA PHE A 293 -2.78 -14.92 18.22
C PHE A 293 -3.48 -14.52 16.90
N SER A 294 -4.53 -13.70 16.99
CA SER A 294 -5.24 -13.18 15.81
C SER A 294 -4.35 -12.32 14.92
N ALA A 295 -3.58 -11.41 15.52
CA ALA A 295 -2.68 -10.53 14.81
C ALA A 295 -1.57 -11.32 14.07
N ALA A 296 -0.98 -12.32 14.75
CA ALA A 296 -0.02 -13.24 14.13
C ALA A 296 -0.63 -13.99 12.94
N LEU A 297 -1.84 -14.53 13.11
CA LEU A 297 -2.56 -15.24 12.05
C LEU A 297 -2.89 -14.33 10.85
N ASN A 298 -3.31 -13.08 11.08
CA ASN A 298 -3.59 -12.13 10.02
C ASN A 298 -2.33 -11.78 9.21
N SER A 299 -1.19 -11.58 9.87
CA SER A 299 0.09 -11.35 9.19
C SER A 299 0.54 -12.57 8.38
N LEU A 300 0.33 -13.80 8.89
CA LEU A 300 0.64 -15.05 8.17
C LEU A 300 -0.25 -15.30 6.96
N VAL A 301 -1.48 -14.79 6.94
CA VAL A 301 -2.38 -14.88 5.78
C VAL A 301 -2.15 -13.72 4.81
N GLY A 302 -1.83 -12.53 5.32
CA GLY A 302 -1.66 -11.30 4.54
C GLY A 302 -0.33 -11.22 3.80
N ALA A 303 0.79 -11.46 4.48
CA ALA A 303 2.13 -11.29 3.91
C ALA A 303 2.38 -12.16 2.66
N PRO A 304 2.03 -13.46 2.64
CA PRO A 304 2.22 -14.30 1.45
C PRO A 304 1.45 -13.81 0.22
N ARG A 305 0.29 -13.17 0.42
CA ARG A 305 -0.52 -12.61 -0.68
C ARG A 305 0.10 -11.35 -1.27
N VAL A 306 0.74 -10.53 -0.44
CA VAL A 306 1.52 -9.37 -0.92
C VAL A 306 2.73 -9.86 -1.73
N LEU A 307 3.45 -10.86 -1.23
CA LEU A 307 4.58 -11.47 -1.95
C LEU A 307 4.13 -12.11 -3.27
N GLN A 308 3.04 -12.87 -3.26
CA GLN A 308 2.51 -13.52 -4.45
C GLN A 308 2.07 -12.50 -5.51
N ALA A 309 1.43 -11.40 -5.10
CA ALA A 309 1.05 -10.35 -6.04
C ALA A 309 2.26 -9.67 -6.68
N MET A 310 3.34 -9.44 -5.93
CA MET A 310 4.61 -8.96 -6.49
C MET A 310 5.22 -9.99 -7.45
N ALA A 311 5.17 -11.28 -7.09
CA ALA A 311 5.69 -12.38 -7.91
C ALA A 311 4.94 -12.54 -9.23
N ALA A 312 3.63 -12.30 -9.25
CA ALA A 312 2.82 -12.35 -10.47
C ALA A 312 3.25 -11.32 -11.54
N HIS A 313 4.02 -10.30 -11.16
CA HIS A 313 4.51 -9.24 -12.04
C HIS A 313 6.04 -9.20 -12.16
N ASP A 314 6.73 -10.32 -11.89
CA ASP A 314 8.19 -10.43 -12.04
C ASP A 314 9.02 -9.42 -11.22
N VAL A 315 8.42 -8.85 -10.16
CA VAL A 315 9.07 -7.87 -9.27
C VAL A 315 10.12 -8.52 -8.37
N VAL A 316 9.85 -9.74 -7.87
CA VAL A 316 10.73 -10.45 -6.94
C VAL A 316 11.56 -11.52 -7.64
N PRO A 317 12.73 -11.91 -7.10
CA PRO A 317 13.44 -13.08 -7.61
C PRO A 317 12.59 -14.35 -7.43
N PHE A 318 12.75 -15.32 -8.34
CA PHE A 318 11.98 -16.57 -8.36
C PHE A 318 10.45 -16.38 -8.46
N SER A 319 10.01 -15.32 -9.13
CA SER A 319 8.59 -15.00 -9.36
C SER A 319 7.72 -16.17 -9.81
N LYS A 320 8.21 -17.01 -10.73
CA LYS A 320 7.49 -18.20 -11.21
C LYS A 320 7.14 -19.22 -10.11
N VAL A 321 7.90 -19.24 -9.01
CA VAL A 321 7.66 -20.14 -7.86
C VAL A 321 6.68 -19.46 -6.91
N PHE A 322 6.93 -18.20 -6.54
CA PHE A 322 6.10 -17.48 -5.58
C PHE A 322 4.73 -17.03 -6.12
N ALA A 323 4.58 -16.95 -7.44
CA ALA A 323 3.31 -16.63 -8.09
C ALA A 323 2.31 -17.80 -8.10
N GLN A 324 2.76 -19.03 -7.81
CA GLN A 324 1.92 -20.23 -7.90
C GLN A 324 0.83 -20.23 -6.83
N GLU A 325 -0.39 -20.52 -7.25
CA GLU A 325 -1.55 -20.71 -6.40
C GLU A 325 -2.04 -22.15 -6.47
N THR A 326 -2.61 -22.65 -5.37
CA THR A 326 -3.32 -23.94 -5.38
C THR A 326 -4.66 -23.82 -6.10
N ALA A 327 -5.34 -24.94 -6.33
CA ALA A 327 -6.73 -24.95 -6.84
C ALA A 327 -7.70 -24.15 -5.94
N ALA A 328 -7.36 -23.94 -4.66
CA ALA A 328 -8.10 -23.12 -3.72
C ALA A 328 -7.70 -21.63 -3.72
N GLY A 329 -6.76 -21.20 -4.58
CA GLY A 329 -6.25 -19.82 -4.63
C GLY A 329 -5.28 -19.46 -3.50
N GLU A 330 -4.60 -20.45 -2.90
CA GLU A 330 -3.67 -20.23 -1.78
C GLU A 330 -2.20 -20.23 -2.25
N PRO A 331 -1.39 -19.22 -1.90
CA PRO A 331 -0.03 -19.07 -2.38
C PRO A 331 0.99 -19.87 -1.54
N ARG A 332 0.92 -21.21 -1.57
CA ARG A 332 1.73 -22.09 -0.70
C ARG A 332 3.24 -21.80 -0.71
N PRO A 333 3.91 -21.57 -1.86
CA PRO A 333 5.35 -21.27 -1.87
C PRO A 333 5.68 -19.97 -1.13
N ALA A 334 4.87 -18.92 -1.28
CA ALA A 334 5.02 -17.67 -0.56
C ALA A 334 4.75 -17.86 0.96
N MET A 335 3.84 -18.77 1.32
CA MET A 335 3.59 -19.12 2.72
C MET A 335 4.80 -19.81 3.35
N TYR A 336 5.47 -20.74 2.65
CA TYR A 336 6.68 -21.37 3.17
C TYR A 336 7.81 -20.37 3.42
N LEU A 337 8.03 -19.41 2.51
CA LEU A 337 9.06 -18.37 2.71
C LEU A 337 8.71 -17.48 3.90
N THR A 338 7.45 -17.03 4.00
CA THR A 338 6.97 -16.23 5.13
C THR A 338 7.08 -17.03 6.45
N GLY A 339 6.82 -18.33 6.39
CA GLY A 339 7.04 -19.30 7.46
C GLY A 339 8.49 -19.32 7.93
N ALA A 340 9.42 -19.49 6.99
CA ALA A 340 10.85 -19.54 7.27
C ALA A 340 11.37 -18.23 7.87
N ILE A 341 10.93 -17.08 7.34
CA ILE A 341 11.28 -15.75 7.88
C ILE A 341 10.75 -15.60 9.32
N GLY A 342 9.52 -16.03 9.58
CA GLY A 342 8.93 -16.01 10.92
C GLY A 342 9.72 -16.84 11.93
N ILE A 343 10.05 -18.10 11.59
CA ILE A 343 10.88 -18.97 12.45
C ILE A 343 12.28 -18.38 12.66
N GLY A 344 12.92 -17.90 11.59
CA GLY A 344 14.24 -17.25 11.68
C GLY A 344 14.22 -16.03 12.60
N THR A 345 13.14 -15.23 12.54
CA THR A 345 12.94 -14.07 13.42
C THR A 345 12.72 -14.49 14.87
N ILE A 346 11.99 -15.59 15.13
CA ILE A 346 11.82 -16.14 16.48
C ILE A 346 13.16 -16.60 17.05
N ILE A 347 13.94 -17.35 16.28
CA ILE A 347 15.27 -17.83 16.70
C ILE A 347 16.20 -16.65 16.98
N PHE A 348 16.24 -15.66 16.09
CA PHE A 348 17.02 -14.45 16.28
C PHE A 348 16.58 -13.65 17.52
N GLY A 349 15.27 -13.48 17.71
CA GLY A 349 14.71 -12.78 18.87
C GLY A 349 14.97 -13.50 20.20
N TYR A 350 15.06 -14.83 20.19
CA TYR A 350 15.35 -15.64 21.37
C TYR A 350 16.85 -15.69 21.71
N LEU A 351 17.72 -15.78 20.70
CA LEU A 351 19.18 -15.86 20.87
C LEU A 351 19.86 -14.49 21.02
N GLY A 352 19.27 -13.43 20.45
CA GLY A 352 19.81 -12.07 20.46
C GLY A 352 19.23 -11.18 21.57
N SER A 353 19.51 -9.88 21.47
CA SER A 353 19.15 -8.83 22.45
C SER A 353 17.64 -8.45 22.48
N GLY A 354 16.75 -9.34 22.02
CA GLY A 354 15.31 -9.14 21.95
C GLY A 354 14.80 -8.42 20.69
N LEU A 355 13.49 -8.54 20.44
CA LEU A 355 12.77 -7.91 19.32
C LEU A 355 12.85 -6.37 19.28
N ASN A 356 13.36 -5.75 20.35
CA ASN A 356 13.44 -4.31 20.53
C ASN A 356 14.25 -3.61 19.42
N GLY A 357 15.21 -4.30 18.80
CA GLY A 357 15.95 -3.77 17.65
C GLY A 357 15.20 -3.82 16.31
N ILE A 358 14.21 -4.72 16.18
CA ILE A 358 13.51 -4.96 14.91
C ILE A 358 12.17 -4.23 14.84
N ALA A 359 11.50 -4.05 15.99
CA ALA A 359 10.20 -3.38 16.05
C ALA A 359 10.20 -1.96 15.43
N PRO A 360 11.19 -1.09 15.70
CA PRO A 360 11.24 0.22 15.05
C PRO A 360 11.37 0.13 13.53
N LEU A 361 12.20 -0.81 13.03
CA LEU A 361 12.40 -1.00 11.59
C LEU A 361 11.10 -1.45 10.89
N MET A 362 10.31 -2.33 11.51
CA MET A 362 9.00 -2.70 10.99
C MET A 362 8.08 -1.48 10.87
N THR A 363 7.99 -0.67 11.93
CA THR A 363 7.18 0.55 11.94
C THR A 363 7.57 1.51 10.83
N MET A 364 8.87 1.65 10.54
CA MET A 364 9.34 2.50 9.43
C MET A 364 8.81 1.99 8.09
N PHE A 365 8.83 0.69 7.81
CA PHE A 365 8.30 0.14 6.55
C PHE A 365 6.78 0.30 6.42
N PHE A 366 6.02 0.21 7.51
CA PHE A 366 4.59 0.59 7.51
C PHE A 366 4.40 2.07 7.18
N LEU A 367 5.16 2.96 7.83
CA LEU A 367 5.08 4.40 7.62
C LEU A 367 5.46 4.84 6.21
N VAL A 368 6.51 4.24 5.62
CA VAL A 368 6.86 4.48 4.21
C VAL A 368 5.70 4.10 3.30
N THR A 369 5.08 2.94 3.55
CA THR A 369 3.92 2.48 2.75
C THR A 369 2.76 3.46 2.85
N TYR A 370 2.48 3.99 4.04
CA TYR A 370 1.42 4.99 4.26
C TYR A 370 1.76 6.33 3.60
N ALA A 371 3.00 6.78 3.70
CA ALA A 371 3.47 7.98 3.02
C ALA A 371 3.24 7.87 1.51
N ILE A 372 3.66 6.76 0.89
CA ILE A 372 3.51 6.56 -0.56
C ILE A 372 2.04 6.44 -0.96
N LEU A 373 1.19 5.69 -0.22
CA LEU A 373 -0.25 5.60 -0.52
C LEU A 373 -0.94 6.98 -0.49
N ASN A 374 -0.60 7.82 0.48
CA ASN A 374 -1.10 9.19 0.54
C ASN A 374 -0.53 10.06 -0.60
N GLY A 375 0.77 9.91 -0.90
CA GLY A 375 1.44 10.59 -1.99
C GLY A 375 0.83 10.28 -3.36
N VAL A 376 0.46 9.02 -3.61
CA VAL A 376 -0.25 8.59 -4.83
C VAL A 376 -1.53 9.41 -5.03
N VAL A 377 -2.41 9.46 -4.02
CA VAL A 377 -3.68 10.22 -4.11
C VAL A 377 -3.40 11.70 -4.36
N LEU A 378 -2.45 12.27 -3.62
CA LEU A 378 -2.10 13.68 -3.74
C LEU A 378 -1.61 14.01 -5.16
N LEU A 379 -0.75 13.15 -5.73
CA LEU A 379 -0.23 13.32 -7.09
C LEU A 379 -1.35 13.18 -8.14
N GLU A 380 -2.17 12.14 -8.06
CA GLU A 380 -3.28 11.92 -9.01
C GLU A 380 -4.30 13.07 -8.97
N GLN A 381 -4.61 13.60 -7.78
CA GLN A 381 -5.47 14.77 -7.61
C GLN A 381 -4.86 16.07 -8.12
N SER A 382 -3.57 16.28 -7.89
CA SER A 382 -2.88 17.54 -8.25
C SER A 382 -2.64 17.63 -9.76
N LEU A 383 -2.38 16.50 -10.43
CA LEU A 383 -2.17 16.45 -11.87
C LEU A 383 -3.47 16.49 -12.69
N GLY A 384 -4.63 16.43 -12.05
CA GLY A 384 -5.93 16.50 -12.72
C GLY A 384 -6.14 15.42 -13.78
N LEU A 385 -5.60 14.22 -13.55
CA LEU A 385 -5.64 13.13 -14.52
C LEU A 385 -7.10 12.75 -14.83
N THR A 386 -7.44 12.65 -16.12
CA THR A 386 -8.80 12.29 -16.57
C THR A 386 -9.22 10.89 -16.14
N SER A 387 -8.26 10.00 -15.90
CA SER A 387 -8.45 8.65 -15.36
C SER A 387 -8.76 8.62 -13.87
N PHE A 388 -8.45 9.69 -13.11
CA PHE A 388 -8.71 9.78 -11.69
C PHE A 388 -10.14 10.29 -11.43
N ARG A 389 -11.09 9.36 -11.29
CA ARG A 389 -12.52 9.62 -11.05
C ARG A 389 -13.05 8.79 -9.88
N PRO A 390 -12.54 8.99 -8.66
CA PRO A 390 -12.99 8.23 -7.49
C PRO A 390 -14.47 8.52 -7.21
N LEU A 391 -15.22 7.48 -6.86
CA LEU A 391 -16.59 7.61 -6.36
C LEU A 391 -16.59 8.22 -4.95
N PHE A 392 -15.58 7.88 -4.14
CA PHE A 392 -15.36 8.47 -2.83
C PHE A 392 -14.27 9.55 -2.90
N ARG A 393 -14.69 10.81 -3.01
CA ARG A 393 -13.77 11.95 -3.13
C ARG A 393 -13.31 12.42 -1.76
N VAL A 394 -12.00 12.62 -1.64
CA VAL A 394 -11.36 13.19 -0.45
C VAL A 394 -10.68 14.50 -0.81
N PRO A 395 -10.73 15.53 0.04
CA PRO A 395 -10.05 16.80 -0.23
C PRO A 395 -8.53 16.61 -0.18
N GLN A 396 -7.78 17.36 -0.98
CA GLN A 396 -6.31 17.26 -1.10
C GLN A 396 -5.55 17.43 0.23
N MET A 397 -6.15 18.13 1.20
CA MET A 397 -5.55 18.28 2.54
C MET A 397 -5.44 16.94 3.28
N VAL A 398 -6.36 16.00 3.06
CA VAL A 398 -6.35 14.69 3.75
C VAL A 398 -5.11 13.85 3.40
N PRO A 399 -4.82 13.56 2.11
CA PRO A 399 -3.60 12.86 1.75
C PRO A 399 -2.35 13.68 2.06
N LEU A 400 -2.39 15.01 2.01
CA LEU A 400 -1.25 15.84 2.40
C LEU A 400 -0.89 15.67 3.89
N ILE A 401 -1.89 15.73 4.78
CA ILE A 401 -1.70 15.50 6.22
C ILE A 401 -1.21 14.07 6.47
N GLY A 402 -1.77 13.07 5.78
CA GLY A 402 -1.32 11.68 5.88
C GLY A 402 0.13 11.48 5.43
N LEU A 403 0.53 12.09 4.32
CA LEU A 403 1.90 12.04 3.78
C LEU A 403 2.89 12.70 4.74
N ILE A 404 2.66 13.97 5.10
CA ILE A 404 3.55 14.72 6.00
C ILE A 404 3.58 14.06 7.36
N GLY A 405 2.42 13.68 7.90
CA GLY A 405 2.31 13.03 9.20
C GLY A 405 3.07 11.69 9.26
N SER A 406 3.00 10.88 8.19
CA SER A 406 3.74 9.61 8.13
C SER A 406 5.26 9.84 8.07
N VAL A 407 5.73 10.78 7.24
CA VAL A 407 7.16 11.10 7.12
C VAL A 407 7.70 11.70 8.41
N VAL A 408 6.99 12.67 9.00
CA VAL A 408 7.39 13.32 10.25
C VAL A 408 7.40 12.30 11.39
N ALA A 409 6.37 11.46 11.53
CA ALA A 409 6.35 10.39 12.52
C ALA A 409 7.54 9.44 12.38
N MET A 410 7.91 9.09 11.14
CA MET A 410 9.06 8.22 10.86
C MET A 410 10.34 8.79 11.51
N TYR A 411 10.72 10.01 11.12
CA TYR A 411 11.94 10.66 11.59
C TYR A 411 11.92 10.98 13.10
N LEU A 412 10.75 11.27 13.67
CA LEU A 412 10.62 11.56 15.10
C LEU A 412 10.72 10.31 15.98
N ILE A 413 10.29 9.14 15.49
CA ILE A 413 10.43 7.87 16.21
C ILE A 413 11.90 7.47 16.28
N ASN A 414 12.57 7.37 15.13
CA ASN A 414 13.99 7.05 15.07
C ASN A 414 14.63 7.54 13.75
N PRO A 415 15.46 8.59 13.78
CA PRO A 415 16.08 9.12 12.57
C PRO A 415 16.99 8.12 11.85
N ILE A 416 17.70 7.25 12.58
CA ILE A 416 18.68 6.31 12.02
C ILE A 416 17.97 5.20 11.26
N PHE A 417 16.98 4.56 11.87
CA PHE A 417 16.17 3.53 11.20
C PHE A 417 15.33 4.14 10.07
N SER A 418 14.86 5.38 10.21
CA SER A 418 14.16 6.10 9.13
C SER A 418 15.03 6.26 7.90
N LEU A 419 16.23 6.82 8.08
CA LEU A 419 17.18 7.02 6.98
C LEU A 419 17.53 5.68 6.33
N THR A 420 17.78 4.65 7.14
CA THR A 420 18.07 3.29 6.67
C THR A 420 16.91 2.74 5.82
N ALA A 421 15.67 2.86 6.29
CA ALA A 421 14.49 2.41 5.56
C ALA A 421 14.31 3.18 4.23
N THR A 422 14.51 4.50 4.23
CA THR A 422 14.46 5.31 3.00
C THR A 422 15.54 4.90 2.01
N VAL A 423 16.79 4.69 2.46
CA VAL A 423 17.88 4.23 1.61
C VAL A 423 17.57 2.85 1.01
N ILE A 424 17.06 1.90 1.81
CA ILE A 424 16.65 0.57 1.32
C ILE A 424 15.61 0.71 0.20
N VAL A 425 14.57 1.54 0.39
CA VAL A 425 13.52 1.74 -0.60
C VAL A 425 14.08 2.37 -1.88
N LEU A 426 14.96 3.36 -1.78
CA LEU A 426 15.62 3.98 -2.94
C LEU A 426 16.51 2.99 -3.69
N VAL A 427 17.31 2.20 -3.00
CA VAL A 427 18.16 1.17 -3.62
C VAL A 427 17.32 0.11 -4.33
N LEU A 428 16.21 -0.32 -3.71
CA LEU A 428 15.27 -1.25 -4.35
C LEU A 428 14.59 -0.62 -5.57
N TYR A 429 14.24 0.67 -5.51
CA TYR A 429 13.67 1.38 -6.65
C TYR A 429 14.66 1.40 -7.83
N GLU A 430 15.90 1.81 -7.59
CA GLU A 430 16.95 1.81 -8.62
C GLU A 430 17.15 0.41 -9.19
N PHE A 431 17.28 -0.61 -8.34
CA PHE A 431 17.43 -2.00 -8.76
C PHE A 431 16.28 -2.49 -9.64
N LEU A 432 15.03 -2.15 -9.31
CA LEU A 432 13.85 -2.54 -10.09
C LEU A 432 13.73 -1.74 -11.39
N SER A 433 14.13 -0.47 -11.39
CA SER A 433 14.12 0.38 -12.59
C SER A 433 15.02 -0.14 -13.70
N LEU A 434 16.13 -0.80 -13.33
CA LEU A 434 17.05 -1.43 -14.27
C LEU A 434 16.45 -2.67 -14.94
N ARG A 435 15.41 -3.29 -14.36
CA ARG A 435 14.83 -4.55 -14.85
C ARG A 435 13.80 -4.41 -15.99
N HIS A 436 13.46 -3.18 -16.40
CA HIS A 436 12.53 -2.91 -17.51
C HIS A 436 11.24 -3.76 -17.42
N LEU A 437 10.56 -3.70 -16.27
CA LEU A 437 9.36 -4.48 -16.00
C LEU A 437 8.23 -4.04 -16.94
N THR A 438 7.62 -4.97 -17.66
CA THR A 438 6.49 -4.66 -18.56
C THR A 438 5.18 -4.70 -17.78
N ALA A 439 4.62 -3.53 -17.47
CA ALA A 439 3.30 -3.44 -16.85
C ALA A 439 2.17 -3.63 -17.89
N PRO A 440 1.09 -4.39 -17.57
CA PRO A 440 -0.04 -4.54 -18.47
C PRO A 440 -1.02 -3.35 -18.43
N TRP A 441 -0.76 -2.33 -17.59
CA TRP A 441 -1.57 -1.12 -17.45
C TRP A 441 -0.71 0.13 -17.69
N SER A 442 -1.34 1.27 -18.01
CA SER A 442 -0.65 2.56 -18.16
C SER A 442 -0.55 3.29 -16.82
N ASP A 443 0.67 3.53 -16.37
CA ASP A 443 0.95 4.19 -15.08
C ASP A 443 0.82 5.72 -15.14
N VAL A 444 0.67 6.37 -13.97
CA VAL A 444 0.66 7.84 -13.80
C VAL A 444 1.88 8.49 -14.42
N ARG A 445 3.04 7.84 -14.47
CA ARG A 445 4.25 8.40 -15.11
C ARG A 445 3.99 8.74 -16.58
N SER A 446 3.37 7.83 -17.32
CA SER A 446 2.97 8.05 -18.72
C SER A 446 1.87 9.11 -18.82
N GLY A 447 0.89 9.05 -17.92
CA GLY A 447 -0.19 10.03 -17.84
C GLY A 447 0.28 11.45 -17.52
N MET A 448 1.35 11.60 -16.73
CA MET A 448 1.94 12.88 -16.36
C MET A 448 2.66 13.53 -17.54
N PHE A 449 3.38 12.76 -18.36
CA PHE A 449 3.97 13.28 -19.59
C PHE A 449 2.89 13.66 -20.61
N VAL A 450 1.83 12.86 -20.72
CA VAL A 450 0.67 13.18 -21.59
C VAL A 450 -0.04 14.44 -21.12
N SER A 451 -0.32 14.58 -19.82
CA SER A 451 -1.01 15.75 -19.28
C SER A 451 -0.14 17.01 -19.36
N LEU A 452 1.17 16.90 -19.13
CA LEU A 452 2.12 17.99 -19.34
C LEU A 452 2.18 18.41 -20.81
N ALA A 453 2.21 17.44 -21.74
CA ALA A 453 2.19 17.72 -23.17
C ALA A 453 0.87 18.38 -23.60
N GLU A 454 -0.27 17.90 -23.09
CA GLU A 454 -1.58 18.49 -23.37
C GLU A 454 -1.70 19.91 -22.80
N TRP A 455 -1.22 20.13 -21.57
CA TRP A 455 -1.16 21.45 -20.95
C TRP A 455 -0.28 22.40 -21.76
N ALA A 456 0.91 21.95 -22.16
CA ALA A 456 1.83 22.72 -22.98
C ALA A 456 1.21 23.07 -24.34
N ALA A 457 0.59 22.10 -25.02
CA ALA A 457 -0.11 22.31 -26.30
C ALA A 457 -1.25 23.33 -26.16
N LYS A 458 -2.10 23.20 -25.13
CA LYS A 458 -3.17 24.18 -24.84
C LYS A 458 -2.62 25.58 -24.57
N ARG A 459 -1.51 25.67 -23.83
CA ARG A 459 -0.85 26.95 -23.54
C ARG A 459 -0.34 27.60 -24.81
N VAL A 460 0.27 26.83 -25.72
CA VAL A 460 0.77 27.30 -27.03
C VAL A 460 -0.39 27.80 -27.90
N LEU A 461 -1.51 27.07 -27.97
CA LEU A 461 -2.70 27.48 -28.73
C LEU A 461 -3.36 28.77 -28.22
N GLN A 462 -3.16 29.12 -26.95
CA GLN A 462 -3.67 30.36 -26.36
C GLN A 462 -2.72 31.55 -26.52
N MET A 463 -1.47 31.34 -26.97
CA MET A 463 -0.55 32.43 -27.23
C MET A 463 -0.91 33.13 -28.55
N PRO A 464 -0.71 34.46 -28.66
CA PRO A 464 -0.89 35.16 -29.93
C PRO A 464 -0.02 34.50 -31.01
N SER A 465 -0.61 34.18 -32.15
CA SER A 465 0.08 33.62 -33.31
C SER A 465 1.19 34.57 -33.80
N GLY A 466 2.41 34.05 -33.96
CA GLY A 466 3.56 34.82 -34.49
C GLY A 466 4.78 34.92 -33.57
N GLN A 467 5.28 33.81 -33.02
CA GLN A 467 6.62 33.78 -32.44
C GLN A 467 7.69 33.65 -33.54
N ASP A 468 7.89 34.71 -34.33
CA ASP A 468 8.89 34.77 -35.43
C ASP A 468 10.35 34.72 -34.93
N ARG A 469 10.58 34.70 -33.62
CA ARG A 469 11.92 34.73 -33.02
C ARG A 469 12.59 33.36 -32.90
N ALA A 470 11.85 32.26 -33.07
CA ALA A 470 12.37 30.90 -32.92
C ALA A 470 11.88 30.00 -34.06
N TRP A 471 12.22 30.35 -35.30
CA TRP A 471 11.95 29.50 -36.45
C TRP A 471 12.66 28.14 -36.30
N LYS A 472 11.91 27.06 -36.49
CA LYS A 472 12.43 25.69 -36.54
C LYS A 472 11.90 25.01 -37.81
N PRO A 473 12.73 24.21 -38.50
CA PRO A 473 12.29 23.50 -39.70
C PRO A 473 11.30 22.39 -39.33
N SER A 474 10.04 22.55 -39.72
CA SER A 474 9.02 21.49 -39.70
C SER A 474 8.65 21.16 -41.15
N LEU A 475 9.19 20.06 -41.67
CA LEU A 475 9.09 19.71 -43.09
C LEU A 475 7.99 18.67 -43.32
N LEU A 476 7.12 18.93 -44.30
CA LEU A 476 6.19 17.94 -44.84
C LEU A 476 6.74 17.42 -46.16
N VAL A 477 7.04 16.11 -46.22
CA VAL A 477 7.71 15.47 -47.37
C VAL A 477 6.77 14.45 -48.00
N PRO A 478 6.05 14.81 -49.06
CA PRO A 478 5.20 13.88 -49.77
C PRO A 478 6.04 12.98 -50.67
N VAL A 479 5.84 11.67 -50.58
CA VAL A 479 6.58 10.67 -51.36
C VAL A 479 5.64 9.59 -51.89
N GLN A 480 5.89 9.11 -53.10
CA GLN A 480 5.16 7.99 -53.69
C GLN A 480 5.93 6.66 -53.62
N SER A 481 7.20 6.72 -53.20
CA SER A 481 8.06 5.54 -53.10
C SER A 481 9.06 5.66 -51.97
N VAL A 482 9.47 4.51 -51.44
CA VAL A 482 10.50 4.41 -50.40
C VAL A 482 11.87 4.91 -50.89
N ALA A 483 12.14 4.73 -52.19
CA ALA A 483 13.39 5.15 -52.80
C ALA A 483 13.60 6.68 -52.68
N ALA A 484 12.53 7.47 -52.81
CA ALA A 484 12.61 8.92 -52.70
C ALA A 484 13.14 9.38 -51.33
N VAL A 485 12.65 8.78 -50.24
CA VAL A 485 13.14 9.07 -48.87
C VAL A 485 14.56 8.57 -48.69
N ARG A 486 14.89 7.38 -49.23
CA ARG A 486 16.25 6.83 -49.14
C ARG A 486 17.30 7.76 -49.76
N TYR A 487 17.02 8.28 -50.95
CA TYR A 487 17.96 9.17 -51.65
C TYR A 487 18.02 10.57 -51.03
N SER A 488 16.92 11.06 -50.47
CA SER A 488 16.86 12.37 -49.82
C SER A 488 17.24 12.33 -48.32
N TYR A 489 17.51 11.16 -47.75
CA TYR A 489 17.71 10.95 -46.32
C TYR A 489 18.72 11.93 -45.71
N ARG A 490 19.94 11.99 -46.27
CA ARG A 490 21.00 12.89 -45.80
C ARG A 490 20.65 14.37 -45.94
N PHE A 491 19.87 14.73 -46.95
CA PHE A 491 19.41 16.10 -47.17
C PHE A 491 18.36 16.49 -46.14
N LEU A 492 17.38 15.61 -45.89
CA LEU A 492 16.35 15.81 -44.87
C LEU A 492 16.98 15.87 -43.47
N GLU A 493 17.97 15.02 -43.20
CA GLU A 493 18.75 15.03 -41.97
C GLU A 493 19.50 16.36 -41.77
N ALA A 494 20.20 16.83 -42.81
CA ALA A 494 20.99 18.06 -42.75
C ALA A 494 20.14 19.32 -42.51
N ILE A 495 18.91 19.37 -43.04
CA ILE A 495 18.01 20.51 -42.84
C ILE A 495 17.32 20.47 -41.49
N THR A 496 17.04 19.28 -40.95
CA THR A 496 16.28 19.13 -39.72
C THR A 496 17.14 19.14 -38.46
N LYS A 497 18.44 18.84 -38.53
CA LYS A 497 19.32 18.97 -37.37
C LYS A 497 19.54 20.45 -36.98
N PRO A 498 19.62 20.78 -35.68
CA PRO A 498 19.56 19.89 -34.51
C PRO A 498 18.16 19.69 -33.90
N ASN A 499 17.16 20.53 -34.23
CA ASN A 499 15.89 20.60 -33.49
C ASN A 499 14.64 20.70 -34.39
N GLY A 500 14.67 20.12 -35.58
CA GLY A 500 13.58 20.10 -36.55
C GLY A 500 12.69 18.86 -36.48
N SER A 501 11.56 18.92 -37.19
CA SER A 501 10.59 17.83 -37.31
C SER A 501 10.33 17.47 -38.76
N LEU A 502 10.05 16.20 -39.01
CA LEU A 502 9.83 15.64 -40.34
C LEU A 502 8.51 14.85 -40.40
N HIS A 503 7.58 15.26 -41.25
CA HIS A 503 6.35 14.53 -41.53
C HIS A 503 6.41 13.96 -42.95
N ILE A 504 6.65 12.65 -43.05
CA ILE A 504 6.70 11.95 -44.34
C ILE A 504 5.30 11.46 -44.67
N VAL A 505 4.77 11.87 -45.82
CA VAL A 505 3.45 11.47 -46.29
C VAL A 505 3.61 10.55 -47.49
N GLY A 506 3.40 9.25 -47.27
CA GLY A 506 3.39 8.22 -48.31
C GLY A 506 2.07 8.22 -49.05
N LEU A 507 2.07 8.70 -50.29
CA LEU A 507 0.90 8.75 -51.17
C LEU A 507 0.90 7.53 -52.10
N TYR A 508 -0.16 6.74 -52.07
CA TYR A 508 -0.28 5.52 -52.88
C TYR A 508 -1.66 5.34 -53.50
N GLU A 509 -1.75 4.67 -54.65
CA GLU A 509 -3.03 4.33 -55.28
C GLU A 509 -3.61 3.01 -54.74
N ALA A 510 -4.91 2.78 -54.95
CA ALA A 510 -5.57 1.56 -54.51
C ALA A 510 -4.84 0.30 -55.03
N GLY A 511 -4.44 -0.59 -54.11
CA GLY A 511 -3.67 -1.80 -54.43
C GLY A 511 -2.15 -1.65 -54.46
N GLN A 512 -1.61 -0.44 -54.27
CA GLN A 512 -0.16 -0.17 -54.34
C GLN A 512 0.49 0.15 -52.98
N ARG A 513 -0.17 -0.18 -51.87
CA ARG A 513 0.31 0.13 -50.50
C ARG A 513 1.70 -0.44 -50.22
N GLU A 514 2.03 -1.60 -50.79
CA GLU A 514 3.32 -2.27 -50.61
C GLU A 514 4.52 -1.38 -51.00
N HIS A 515 4.35 -0.48 -51.98
CA HIS A 515 5.41 0.42 -52.45
C HIS A 515 5.82 1.50 -51.44
N VAL A 516 4.96 1.78 -50.46
CA VAL A 516 5.16 2.83 -49.45
C VAL A 516 5.14 2.29 -48.02
N GLU A 517 4.75 1.03 -47.80
CA GLU A 517 4.64 0.44 -46.47
C GLU A 517 5.96 0.46 -45.68
N ALA A 518 7.08 0.26 -46.38
CA ALA A 518 8.40 0.30 -45.77
C ALA A 518 8.86 1.71 -45.37
N LEU A 519 8.10 2.78 -45.68
CA LEU A 519 8.37 4.13 -45.18
C LEU A 519 8.28 4.19 -43.65
N SER A 520 7.42 3.38 -43.03
CA SER A 520 7.29 3.28 -41.56
C SER A 520 8.61 2.98 -40.85
N LYS A 521 9.53 2.26 -41.50
CA LYS A 521 10.87 1.96 -40.96
C LYS A 521 11.75 3.20 -40.83
N TYR A 522 11.49 4.25 -41.62
CA TYR A 522 12.26 5.49 -41.55
C TYR A 522 11.89 6.35 -40.34
N GLU A 523 10.73 6.11 -39.70
CA GLU A 523 10.37 6.77 -38.45
C GLU A 523 11.41 6.48 -37.36
N GLN A 524 11.75 5.20 -37.18
CA GLN A 524 12.81 4.78 -36.24
C GLN A 524 14.19 5.21 -36.70
N ALA A 525 14.48 5.19 -38.00
CA ALA A 525 15.79 5.59 -38.53
C ALA A 525 16.10 7.06 -38.23
N PHE A 526 15.17 7.97 -38.49
CA PHE A 526 15.34 9.39 -38.15
C PHE A 526 15.34 9.62 -36.64
N ALA A 527 14.54 8.87 -35.87
CA ALA A 527 14.55 8.95 -34.40
C ALA A 527 15.90 8.55 -33.80
N ASN A 528 16.57 7.52 -34.34
CA ASN A 528 17.92 7.11 -33.93
C ASN A 528 18.96 8.22 -34.18
N ASP A 529 18.75 9.04 -35.20
CA ASP A 529 19.60 10.20 -35.53
C ASP A 529 19.20 11.48 -34.76
N GLY A 530 18.27 11.37 -33.81
CA GLY A 530 17.81 12.46 -32.95
C GLY A 530 16.79 13.39 -33.60
N ILE A 531 16.18 13.01 -34.73
CA ILE A 531 15.20 13.81 -35.46
C ILE A 531 13.80 13.28 -35.18
N PHE A 532 12.88 14.18 -34.80
CA PHE A 532 11.47 13.82 -34.63
C PHE A 532 10.80 13.62 -35.99
N ALA A 533 10.60 12.36 -36.39
CA ALA A 533 9.92 12.01 -37.63
C ALA A 533 8.58 11.29 -37.38
N ARG A 534 7.60 11.51 -38.26
CA ARG A 534 6.37 10.72 -38.34
C ARG A 534 6.05 10.36 -39.78
N VAL A 535 5.46 9.17 -39.96
CA VAL A 535 5.07 8.68 -41.28
C VAL A 535 3.57 8.46 -41.33
N ALA A 536 2.90 9.06 -42.31
CA ALA A 536 1.50 8.82 -42.60
C ALA A 536 1.36 8.22 -44.00
N LEU A 537 0.55 7.18 -44.15
CA LEU A 537 0.24 6.57 -45.44
C LEU A 537 -1.18 6.95 -45.83
N LEU A 538 -1.34 7.57 -47.00
CA LEU A 538 -2.63 8.04 -47.50
C LEU A 538 -2.91 7.43 -48.87
N GLU A 539 -4.08 6.79 -49.00
CA GLU A 539 -4.59 6.35 -50.29
C GLU A 539 -5.05 7.57 -51.09
N ALA A 540 -4.41 7.82 -52.22
CA ALA A 540 -4.67 8.95 -53.09
C ALA A 540 -5.37 8.49 -54.37
N ARG A 541 -6.64 8.88 -54.57
CA ARG A 541 -7.32 8.76 -55.88
C ARG A 541 -6.89 9.86 -56.86
N ARG A 542 -6.50 11.03 -56.32
CA ARG A 542 -5.95 12.17 -57.05
C ARG A 542 -4.86 12.80 -56.20
N PHE A 543 -3.62 12.71 -56.65
CA PHE A 543 -2.44 13.17 -55.90
C PHE A 543 -2.60 14.60 -55.35
N GLY A 544 -2.98 15.55 -56.20
CA GLY A 544 -3.09 16.96 -55.80
C GLY A 544 -4.11 17.22 -54.69
N TYR A 545 -5.28 16.56 -54.75
CA TYR A 545 -6.32 16.71 -53.74
C TYR A 545 -5.88 16.11 -52.40
N THR A 546 -5.34 14.88 -52.42
CA THR A 546 -4.87 14.21 -51.19
C THR A 546 -3.68 14.95 -50.57
N LEU A 547 -2.78 15.52 -51.37
CA LEU A 547 -1.69 16.35 -50.88
C LEU A 547 -2.20 17.63 -50.23
N GLN A 548 -3.16 18.32 -50.87
CA GLN A 548 -3.78 19.52 -50.31
C GLN A 548 -4.46 19.20 -48.96
N THR A 549 -5.23 18.12 -48.90
CA THR A 549 -5.84 17.67 -47.63
C THR A 549 -4.78 17.36 -46.58
N ALA A 550 -3.69 16.68 -46.95
CA ALA A 550 -2.59 16.37 -46.02
C ALA A 550 -1.91 17.64 -45.50
N MET A 551 -1.72 18.66 -46.36
CA MET A 551 -1.17 19.95 -45.98
C MET A 551 -2.12 20.70 -45.03
N GLU A 552 -3.41 20.80 -45.36
CA GLU A 552 -4.41 21.50 -44.55
C GLU A 552 -4.58 20.88 -43.15
N VAL A 553 -4.59 19.54 -43.06
CA VAL A 553 -4.63 18.84 -41.78
C VAL A 553 -3.34 19.09 -40.99
N SER A 554 -2.18 19.06 -41.65
CA SER A 554 -0.88 19.25 -40.99
C SER A 554 -0.68 20.69 -40.48
N THR A 555 -1.22 21.70 -41.17
CA THR A 555 -1.20 23.08 -40.69
C THR A 555 -1.97 23.30 -39.40
N SER A 556 -2.94 22.43 -39.08
CA SER A 556 -3.70 22.48 -37.81
C SER A 556 -3.02 21.73 -36.67
N THR A 557 -1.93 21.00 -36.93
CA THR A 557 -1.30 20.09 -35.96
C THR A 557 -0.14 20.76 -35.20
N PHE A 558 0.18 22.03 -35.52
CA PHE A 558 1.24 22.80 -34.85
C PHE A 558 0.80 24.22 -34.53
#